data_AF-A0A2W4Y6N7-F1
#
_entry.id   AF-A0A2W4Y6N7-F1
#
_cell.length_a   1.000
_cell.length_b   1.000
_cell.length_c   1.000
_cell.angle_alpha   90.00
_cell.angle_beta   90.00
_cell.angle_gamma   90.00
#
_symmetry.space_group_name_H-M   'P 1'
#
loop_
_entity.id
_entity.type
_entity.pdbx_description
1 polymer ?
#
loop_
_entity_poly.entity_id
_entity_poly.type
_entity_poly.pdbx_seq_one_letter_code
_entity_poly.pdbx_strand_id
1 'polypeptide(L)' 'MRERPSASRPSRSMTTQTGLTVKAALLNGHYHTQGKVSNAQMAEFNPTHRKICPQWNYIIHQRETES' A
#
# COMPACT_ATOMS: atom_id res chain seq x y z
N MET A 1 -0.05 35.04 -7.90
CA MET A 1 0.16 33.58 -7.89
C MET A 1 -0.05 33.12 -6.44
N ARG A 2 -1.16 32.43 -6.12
CA ARG A 2 -1.45 31.97 -4.74
C ARG A 2 -1.23 30.47 -4.70
N GLU A 3 -0.21 30.03 -3.99
CA GLU A 3 -0.02 28.62 -3.68
C GLU A 3 -1.20 28.16 -2.81
N ARG A 4 -1.93 27.15 -3.29
CA ARG A 4 -3.01 26.55 -2.50
C ARG A 4 -2.37 25.61 -1.48
N PRO A 5 -2.71 25.70 -0.18
CA PRO A 5 -2.27 24.70 0.78
C PRO A 5 -2.85 23.34 0.37
N SER A 6 -1.98 22.33 0.28
CA SER A 6 -2.37 20.93 0.08
C SER A 6 -3.10 20.44 1.33
N ALA A 7 -4.39 20.75 1.44
CA ALA A 7 -5.24 20.24 2.50
C ALA A 7 -5.59 18.78 2.17
N SER A 8 -4.98 17.83 2.86
CA SER A 8 -5.41 16.43 2.85
C SER A 8 -6.84 16.34 3.39
N ARG A 9 -7.79 15.83 2.58
CA ARG A 9 -9.17 15.57 3.01
C ARG A 9 -9.21 14.60 4.20
N PRO A 10 -10.19 14.71 5.11
CA PRO A 10 -10.30 13.82 6.25
C PRO A 10 -10.44 12.36 5.82
N SER A 11 -9.56 11.50 6.34
CA SER A 11 -9.57 10.06 6.09
C SER A 11 -10.73 9.41 6.84
N ARG A 12 -11.56 8.61 6.16
CA ARG A 12 -12.64 7.85 6.80
C ARG A 12 -12.04 6.60 7.45
N SER A 13 -12.33 6.38 8.72
CA SER A 13 -11.99 5.14 9.44
C SER A 13 -13.18 4.19 9.47
N MET A 14 -12.93 2.90 9.24
CA MET A 14 -13.93 1.83 9.32
C MET A 14 -13.35 0.65 10.09
N THR A 15 -14.19 -0.03 10.88
CA THR A 15 -13.79 -1.21 11.64
C THR A 15 -14.34 -2.45 10.96
N THR A 16 -13.50 -3.45 10.69
CA THR A 16 -13.98 -4.74 10.18
C THR A 16 -14.70 -5.52 11.28
N GLN A 17 -15.52 -6.51 10.91
CA GLN A 17 -16.16 -7.42 11.89
C GLN A 17 -15.14 -8.16 12.76
N THR A 18 -13.90 -8.33 12.26
CA THR A 18 -12.78 -8.93 12.98
C THR A 18 -12.00 -7.94 13.86
N GLY A 19 -12.44 -6.67 13.97
CA GLY A 19 -11.84 -5.66 14.84
C GLY A 19 -10.68 -4.88 14.24
N LEU A 20 -10.36 -5.05 12.95
CA LEU A 20 -9.29 -4.27 12.30
C LEU A 20 -9.78 -2.86 11.98
N THR A 21 -9.00 -1.86 12.40
CA THR A 21 -9.27 -0.46 12.04
C THR A 21 -8.60 -0.14 10.70
N VAL A 22 -9.42 0.11 9.68
CA VAL A 22 -8.98 0.50 8.34
C VAL A 22 -9.13 2.01 8.18
N LYS A 23 -8.09 2.69 7.69
CA LYS A 23 -8.13 4.12 7.35
C LYS A 23 -7.99 4.27 5.84
N ALA A 24 -8.92 5.00 5.22
CA ALA A 24 -8.82 5.35 3.81
C ALA A 24 -8.41 6.82 3.68
N ALA A 25 -7.30 7.10 2.99
CA ALA A 25 -6.81 8.44 2.73
C ALA A 25 -6.63 8.66 1.23
N LEU A 26 -6.89 9.88 0.76
CA LEU A 26 -6.53 10.29 -0.58
C LEU A 26 -5.08 10.75 -0.58
N LEU A 27 -4.21 10.01 -1.27
CA LEU A 27 -2.80 10.37 -1.38
C LEU A 27 -2.58 11.25 -2.62
N ASN A 28 -2.65 12.57 -2.44
CA ASN A 28 -2.38 13.54 -3.49
C ASN A 28 -0.87 13.56 -3.79
N GLY A 29 -0.48 13.00 -4.94
CA GLY A 29 0.91 12.98 -5.38
C GLY A 29 1.00 12.66 -6.86
N HIS A 30 2.10 13.07 -7.49
CA HIS A 30 2.45 12.61 -8.83
C HIS A 30 3.16 11.26 -8.70
N TYR A 31 2.47 10.18 -9.04
CA TYR A 31 3.07 8.87 -9.13
C TYR A 31 3.58 8.65 -10.55
N HIS A 32 4.85 8.31 -10.67
CA HIS A 32 5.42 7.91 -11.95
C HIS A 32 4.67 6.67 -12.44
N THR A 33 4.00 6.82 -13.58
CA THR A 33 3.33 5.72 -14.27
C THR A 33 4.36 4.91 -15.06
N GLN A 34 3.99 3.71 -15.50
CA GLN A 34 4.87 2.78 -16.24
C GLN A 34 6.06 2.21 -15.43
N GLY A 35 6.13 2.46 -14.13
CA GLY A 35 7.05 1.75 -13.24
C GLY A 35 6.74 0.25 -13.24
N LYS A 36 7.68 -0.57 -13.73
CA LYS A 36 7.58 -2.02 -13.71
C LYS A 36 8.62 -2.58 -12.76
N VAL A 37 8.17 -3.44 -11.85
CA VAL A 37 9.05 -4.25 -11.01
C VAL A 37 9.18 -5.61 -11.70
N SER A 38 10.42 -6.07 -11.90
CA SER A 38 10.66 -7.40 -12.46
C SER A 38 10.27 -8.49 -11.46
N ASN A 39 10.02 -9.71 -11.96
CA ASN A 39 9.76 -10.86 -11.09
C ASN A 39 10.93 -11.15 -10.13
N ALA A 40 12.17 -10.91 -10.57
CA ALA A 40 13.36 -11.06 -9.74
C ALA A 40 13.35 -10.07 -8.56
N GLN A 41 13.06 -8.79 -8.83
CA GLN A 41 12.94 -7.77 -7.78
C GLN A 41 11.76 -8.05 -6.84
N MET A 42 10.61 -8.54 -7.36
CA MET A 42 9.49 -8.96 -6.52
C MET A 42 9.85 -10.13 -5.59
N ALA A 43 10.70 -11.06 -6.05
CA ALA A 43 11.12 -12.22 -5.27
C ALA A 43 11.97 -11.85 -4.04
N GLU A 44 12.71 -10.73 -4.09
CA GLU A 44 13.48 -10.22 -2.94
C GLU A 44 12.60 -9.90 -1.74
N PHE A 45 11.34 -9.56 -1.95
CA PHE A 45 10.37 -9.30 -0.87
C PHE A 45 9.82 -10.57 -0.22
N ASN A 46 10.11 -11.75 -0.79
CA ASN A 46 9.58 -13.05 -0.37
C ASN A 46 8.07 -13.03 -0.03
N PRO A 47 7.20 -12.56 -0.96
CA PRO A 47 5.77 -12.43 -0.68
C PRO A 47 5.08 -13.79 -0.56
N THR A 48 4.15 -13.91 0.38
CA THR A 48 3.29 -15.09 0.47
C THR A 48 2.07 -14.92 -0.44
N HIS A 49 2.04 -15.63 -1.56
CA HIS A 49 0.94 -15.58 -2.53
C HIS A 49 -0.30 -16.35 -2.04
N ARG A 50 -1.49 -15.75 -2.21
CA ARG A 50 -2.76 -16.41 -1.88
C ARG A 50 -3.32 -17.16 -3.09
N LYS A 51 -4.13 -18.19 -2.84
CA LYS A 51 -4.71 -19.05 -3.91
C LYS A 51 -5.60 -18.27 -4.88
N ILE A 52 -6.32 -17.27 -4.40
CA ILE A 52 -7.22 -16.45 -5.22
C ILE A 52 -6.42 -15.29 -5.81
N CYS A 53 -6.24 -15.31 -7.13
CA CYS A 53 -5.48 -14.31 -7.88
C CYS A 53 -4.07 -14.08 -7.30
N PRO A 54 -3.19 -15.10 -7.28
CA PRO A 54 -1.89 -15.04 -6.58
C PRO A 54 -1.01 -13.88 -7.03
N GLN A 55 -1.10 -13.48 -8.30
CA GLN A 55 -0.35 -12.34 -8.84
C GLN A 55 -0.75 -11.00 -8.22
N TRP A 56 -2.02 -10.86 -7.79
CA TRP A 56 -2.58 -9.62 -7.26
C TRP A 56 -2.79 -9.64 -5.74
N ASN A 57 -2.88 -10.83 -5.16
CA ASN A 57 -3.25 -11.05 -3.77
C ASN A 57 -2.12 -11.79 -3.03
N TYR A 58 -1.29 -11.02 -2.36
CA TYR A 58 -0.14 -11.51 -1.64
C TYR A 58 0.03 -10.77 -0.31
N ILE A 59 0.76 -11.39 0.61
CA ILE A 59 1.12 -10.82 1.91
C ILE A 59 2.61 -10.51 1.88
N ILE A 60 2.97 -9.27 2.18
CA ILE A 60 4.35 -8.85 2.42
C ILE A 60 4.55 -8.81 3.94
N HIS A 61 5.57 -9.51 4.41
CA HIS A 61 5.95 -9.50 5.82
C HIS A 61 6.92 -8.35 6.08
N GLN A 62 6.77 -7.68 7.21
CA GLN A 62 7.78 -6.73 7.65
C GLN A 62 9.07 -7.50 7.91
N ARG A 63 10.19 -6.98 7.39
CA ARG A 63 11.49 -7.46 7.84
C ARG A 63 11.68 -6.92 9.25
N GLU A 64 11.92 -7.80 10.21
CA GLU A 64 12.38 -7.38 11.54
C GLU A 64 13.63 -6.55 11.32
N THR A 65 13.54 -5.25 11.60
CA THR A 65 14.72 -4.40 11.56
C THR A 65 15.43 -4.68 12.88
N GLU A 66 16.58 -5.35 12.80
CA GLU A 66 17.45 -5.61 13.94
C GLU A 66 17.68 -4.28 14.69
N SER A 67 17.33 -4.25 15.98
CA SER A 67 17.43 -3.07 16.87
C SER A 67 18.80 -2.97 17.50
#